data_AF-A9QY30-F1
#
_entry.id   AF-A9QY30-F1
#
_cell.length_a   1.000
_cell.length_b   1.000
_cell.length_c   1.000
_cell.angle_alpha   90.00
_cell.angle_beta   90.00
_cell.angle_gamma   90.00
#
_symmetry.space_group_name_H-M   'P 1'
#
loop_
_entity.id
_entity.type
_entity.pdbx_description
1 polymer ?
#
loop_
_entity_poly.entity_id
_entity_poly.type
_entity_poly.pdbx_seq_one_letter_code
_entity_poly.pdbx_strand_id
1 'polypeptide(L)'
;MSRKCTIRYGTSIMPSFAKLIDVAPPTEAEFNNPCLFPEKRIAENSETSTLRRPFLSAILSAISDQKALYLWQKAKIDEMGLSAFKSSMTERMSLGTKTHTKVEEMLKLGHHESKLNNLIDNEKNAAIRNFMKSAMPVILEIQDPQNAICEKKVRHPTLAYQGRFDAVVKYKDYWNILDWKTTPARSSFSTQREDSLSYTSYVRQLAAYASAFNHDVRFENLPFVKQGILVSLKEDGSPAEVYQISEDEMMRTLEEVTEKLNEFWCKVTSANQVNIDLAYKPPK
;
A
#
# COMPACT_ATOMS: atom_id res chain seq x y z
N MET A 1 4.69 27.82 11.77
CA MET A 1 3.64 26.77 11.84
C MET A 1 3.11 26.55 10.43
N SER A 2 3.11 25.30 9.95
CA SER A 2 2.49 24.92 8.67
C SER A 2 0.99 25.13 8.70
N ARG A 3 0.41 25.55 7.57
CA ARG A 3 -1.05 25.55 7.37
C ARG A 3 -1.56 24.12 7.44
N LYS A 4 -2.71 23.88 8.08
CA LYS A 4 -3.37 22.57 8.09
C LYS A 4 -4.52 22.53 7.09
N CYS A 5 -4.66 21.42 6.38
CA CYS A 5 -5.77 21.19 5.45
C CYS A 5 -6.41 19.81 5.61
N THR A 6 -7.65 19.67 5.17
CA THR A 6 -8.33 18.39 4.96
C THR A 6 -8.53 18.18 3.47
N ILE A 7 -8.07 17.04 2.98
CA ILE A 7 -8.15 16.67 1.57
C ILE A 7 -9.23 15.63 1.40
N ARG A 8 -10.24 15.92 0.57
CA ARG A 8 -11.24 14.96 0.11
C ARG A 8 -10.74 14.32 -1.18
N TYR A 9 -10.72 13.00 -1.26
CA TYR A 9 -10.18 12.25 -2.40
C TYR A 9 -11.01 10.99 -2.70
N GLY A 10 -10.65 10.26 -3.76
CA GLY A 10 -11.43 9.12 -4.25
C GLY A 10 -12.52 9.58 -5.20
N THR A 11 -13.75 9.11 -5.03
CA THR A 11 -14.88 9.51 -5.89
C THR A 11 -15.89 10.36 -5.14
N SER A 12 -16.71 11.10 -5.87
CA SER A 12 -17.84 11.83 -5.29
C SER A 12 -18.91 10.93 -4.66
N ILE A 13 -19.02 9.66 -5.07
CA ILE A 13 -19.93 8.64 -4.51
C ILE A 13 -19.41 8.13 -3.15
N MET A 14 -18.14 7.75 -3.08
CA MET A 14 -17.48 7.25 -1.87
C MET A 14 -16.20 8.06 -1.60
N PRO A 15 -16.33 9.29 -1.10
CA PRO A 15 -15.16 10.10 -0.80
C PRO A 15 -14.44 9.58 0.45
N SER A 16 -13.12 9.66 0.42
CA SER A 16 -12.25 9.49 1.58
C SER A 16 -11.65 10.84 1.99
N PHE A 17 -11.14 10.94 3.23
CA PHE A 17 -10.66 12.19 3.80
C PHE A 17 -9.31 12.01 4.49
N ALA A 18 -8.29 12.71 4.00
CA ALA A 18 -7.01 12.89 4.69
C ALA A 18 -7.11 14.19 5.50
N LYS A 19 -7.43 14.05 6.80
CA LYS A 19 -7.73 15.17 7.69
C LYS A 19 -6.47 15.79 8.29
N LEU A 20 -6.46 17.11 8.46
CA LEU A 20 -5.46 17.88 9.21
C LEU A 20 -4.01 17.63 8.76
N ILE A 21 -3.79 17.45 7.46
CA ILE A 21 -2.46 17.35 6.88
C ILE A 21 -1.74 18.70 7.04
N ASP A 22 -0.50 18.66 7.50
CA ASP A 22 0.37 19.82 7.53
C ASP A 22 0.89 20.09 6.11
N VAL A 23 0.58 21.28 5.59
CA VAL A 23 1.03 21.73 4.26
C VAL A 23 2.48 22.16 4.37
N ALA A 24 3.37 21.20 4.20
CA ALA A 24 4.81 21.34 4.19
C ALA A 24 5.36 20.46 3.06
N PRO A 25 5.31 20.95 1.80
CA PRO A 25 5.79 20.18 0.66
C PRO A 25 7.32 20.02 0.72
N PRO A 26 7.88 18.96 0.10
CA PRO A 26 9.30 18.85 -0.18
C PRO A 26 9.78 20.00 -1.08
N THR A 27 11.08 20.27 -1.02
CA THR A 27 11.78 21.18 -1.92
C THR A 27 11.88 20.59 -3.33
N GLU A 28 12.08 21.45 -4.33
CA GLU A 28 12.27 21.03 -5.71
C GLU A 28 13.48 20.10 -5.88
N ALA A 29 14.57 20.36 -5.15
CA ALA A 29 15.77 19.53 -5.16
C ALA A 29 15.52 18.09 -4.62
N GLU A 30 14.61 17.94 -3.66
CA GLU A 30 14.22 16.64 -3.12
C GLU A 30 13.38 15.85 -4.11
N PHE A 31 12.53 16.50 -4.91
CA PHE A 31 11.78 15.83 -5.98
C PHE A 31 12.63 15.45 -7.18
N ASN A 32 13.66 16.24 -7.52
CA ASN A 32 14.48 16.01 -8.71
C ASN A 32 15.49 14.85 -8.56
N ASN A 33 15.69 14.33 -7.35
CA ASN A 33 16.61 13.23 -7.08
C ASN A 33 15.91 12.07 -6.36
N PRO A 34 14.89 11.42 -6.97
CA PRO A 34 14.28 10.25 -6.36
C PRO A 34 15.34 9.15 -6.21
N CYS A 35 15.43 8.61 -5.00
CA CYS A 35 16.40 7.58 -4.69
C CYS A 35 15.68 6.40 -4.04
N LEU A 36 15.96 5.18 -4.50
CA LEU A 36 15.41 3.99 -3.87
C LEU A 36 16.17 3.66 -2.59
N PHE A 37 17.49 3.84 -2.56
CA PHE A 37 18.33 3.59 -1.39
C PHE A 37 19.46 4.62 -1.32
N PRO A 38 19.55 5.40 -0.22
CA PRO A 38 20.59 6.41 -0.08
C PRO A 38 21.90 5.77 0.41
N GLU A 39 23.02 6.48 0.25
CA GLU A 39 24.29 6.07 0.89
C GLU A 39 24.18 6.00 2.41
N LYS A 40 23.38 6.90 3.00
CA LYS A 40 23.09 6.96 4.44
C LYS A 40 21.62 7.27 4.65
N ARG A 41 21.03 6.59 5.64
CA ARG A 41 19.69 6.90 6.14
C ARG A 41 19.68 8.30 6.79
N ILE A 42 18.52 8.95 6.76
CA ILE A 42 18.32 10.34 7.14
C ILE A 42 17.42 10.38 8.37
N ALA A 43 17.87 11.12 9.39
CA ALA A 43 17.03 11.44 10.53
C ALA A 43 16.04 12.57 10.17
N GLU A 44 14.76 12.41 10.51
CA GLU A 44 13.82 13.54 10.47
C GLU A 44 14.31 14.60 11.46
N ASN A 45 14.34 15.88 11.04
CA ASN A 45 14.61 16.96 11.99
C ASN A 45 13.44 17.07 13.00
N SER A 46 13.71 17.62 14.18
CA SER A 46 12.73 17.69 15.27
C SER A 46 11.43 18.38 14.86
N GLU A 47 11.51 19.44 14.05
CA GLU A 47 10.35 20.19 13.56
C GLU A 47 9.46 19.35 12.62
N THR A 48 10.06 18.72 11.62
CA THR A 48 9.37 17.92 10.59
C THR A 48 8.86 16.57 11.12
N SER A 49 9.45 16.07 12.22
CA SER A 49 9.01 14.84 12.88
C SER A 49 7.60 14.92 13.45
N THR A 50 7.17 16.14 13.82
CA THR A 50 5.85 16.40 14.39
C THR A 50 4.77 16.63 13.33
N LEU A 51 5.15 16.81 12.06
CA LEU A 51 4.23 17.13 10.97
C LEU A 51 3.37 15.92 10.58
N ARG A 52 2.08 16.18 10.40
CA ARG A 52 1.11 15.22 9.90
C ARG A 52 1.17 15.14 8.37
N ARG A 53 1.86 14.11 7.89
CA ARG A 53 2.03 13.80 6.47
C ARG A 53 0.83 12.98 5.94
N PRO A 54 0.43 13.17 4.67
CA PRO A 54 -0.59 12.34 4.05
C PRO A 54 -0.10 10.90 3.84
N PHE A 55 -1.03 9.94 3.90
CA PHE A 55 -0.74 8.57 3.51
C PHE A 55 -0.54 8.50 2.00
N LEU A 56 0.46 7.74 1.55
CA LEU A 56 0.75 7.56 0.12
C LEU A 56 -0.49 7.14 -0.68
N SER A 57 -1.30 6.21 -0.16
CA SER A 57 -2.53 5.77 -0.81
C SER A 57 -3.54 6.91 -1.01
N ALA A 58 -3.59 7.87 -0.08
CA ALA A 58 -4.42 9.06 -0.22
C ALA A 58 -3.87 10.01 -1.30
N ILE A 59 -2.54 10.18 -1.36
CA ILE A 59 -1.87 10.99 -2.40
C ILE A 59 -2.16 10.41 -3.78
N LEU A 60 -1.83 9.13 -3.99
CA LEU A 60 -2.03 8.43 -5.26
C LEU A 60 -3.51 8.46 -5.69
N SER A 61 -4.44 8.26 -4.76
CA SER A 61 -5.87 8.32 -5.09
C SER A 61 -6.35 9.73 -5.45
N ALA A 62 -5.79 10.78 -4.84
CA ALA A 62 -6.19 12.17 -5.08
C ALA A 62 -5.75 12.73 -6.44
N ILE A 63 -4.69 12.16 -7.04
CA ILE A 63 -4.12 12.61 -8.32
C ILE A 63 -4.41 11.66 -9.49
N SER A 64 -4.84 10.42 -9.20
CA SER A 64 -5.21 9.46 -10.24
C SER A 64 -6.59 9.77 -10.80
N ASP A 65 -6.82 9.47 -12.08
CA ASP A 65 -8.17 9.49 -12.65
C ASP A 65 -9.03 8.38 -12.03
N GLN A 66 -10.07 8.78 -11.29
CA GLN A 66 -11.00 7.86 -10.64
C GLN A 66 -12.27 7.60 -11.47
N LYS A 67 -12.29 7.96 -12.77
CA LYS A 67 -13.45 7.73 -13.65
C LYS A 67 -13.88 6.26 -13.70
N ALA A 68 -12.93 5.34 -13.91
CA ALA A 68 -13.23 3.91 -13.96
C ALA A 68 -13.82 3.40 -12.64
N LEU A 69 -13.23 3.81 -11.51
CA LEU A 69 -13.73 3.49 -10.18
C LEU A 69 -15.14 4.07 -9.96
N TYR A 70 -15.36 5.33 -10.35
CA TYR A 70 -16.65 6.00 -10.24
C TYR A 70 -17.74 5.25 -11.04
N LEU A 71 -17.46 4.88 -12.29
CA LEU A 71 -18.41 4.15 -13.13
C LEU A 71 -18.73 2.76 -12.58
N TRP A 72 -17.72 2.05 -12.06
CA TRP A 72 -17.91 0.76 -11.40
C TRP A 72 -18.78 0.88 -10.14
N GLN A 73 -18.50 1.89 -9.29
CA GLN A 73 -19.31 2.16 -8.10
C GLN A 73 -20.75 2.48 -8.47
N LYS A 74 -20.96 3.33 -9.49
CA LYS A 74 -22.29 3.67 -9.98
C LYS A 74 -23.04 2.43 -10.45
N ALA A 75 -22.43 1.61 -11.30
CA ALA A 75 -23.03 0.38 -11.79
C ALA A 75 -23.41 -0.58 -10.65
N LYS A 76 -22.55 -0.73 -9.63
CA LYS A 76 -22.86 -1.56 -8.46
C LYS A 76 -23.98 -0.99 -7.62
N ILE A 77 -24.06 0.33 -7.48
CA ILE A 77 -25.16 0.99 -6.76
C ILE A 77 -26.48 0.84 -7.51
N ASP A 78 -26.48 0.93 -8.84
CA ASP A 78 -27.68 0.72 -9.66
C ASP A 78 -28.18 -0.75 -9.55
N GLU A 79 -27.27 -1.71 -9.37
CA GLU A 79 -27.57 -3.14 -9.19
C GLU A 79 -28.14 -3.49 -7.81
N MET A 80 -27.53 -3.01 -6.71
CA MET A 80 -27.86 -3.46 -5.34
C MET A 80 -28.34 -2.36 -4.39
N GLY A 81 -28.33 -1.11 -4.82
CA GLY A 81 -28.63 0.06 -3.99
C GLY A 81 -27.45 0.55 -3.14
N LEU A 82 -27.46 1.85 -2.82
CA LEU A 82 -26.36 2.52 -2.12
C LEU A 82 -26.05 1.94 -0.73
N SER A 83 -27.08 1.54 0.01
CA SER A 83 -26.91 0.99 1.36
C SER A 83 -26.21 -0.37 1.34
N ALA A 84 -26.66 -1.30 0.51
CA ALA A 84 -26.04 -2.61 0.36
C ALA A 84 -24.61 -2.50 -0.21
N PHE A 85 -24.40 -1.59 -1.16
CA PHE A 85 -23.07 -1.29 -1.68
C PHE A 85 -22.12 -0.79 -0.58
N LYS A 86 -22.53 0.17 0.26
CA LYS A 86 -21.70 0.64 1.38
C LYS A 86 -21.38 -0.49 2.37
N SER A 87 -22.37 -1.29 2.75
CA SER A 87 -22.18 -2.42 3.66
C SER A 87 -21.19 -3.45 3.09
N SER A 88 -21.32 -3.81 1.81
CA SER A 88 -20.40 -4.76 1.16
C SER A 88 -18.97 -4.23 1.06
N MET A 89 -18.78 -2.92 0.85
CA MET A 89 -17.46 -2.30 0.88
C MET A 89 -16.83 -2.34 2.28
N THR A 90 -17.61 -2.06 3.33
CA THR A 90 -17.15 -2.16 4.71
C THR A 90 -16.79 -3.60 5.09
N GLU A 91 -17.61 -4.57 4.69
CA GLU A 91 -17.35 -5.99 4.93
C GLU A 91 -16.08 -6.45 4.23
N ARG A 92 -15.89 -6.08 2.95
CA ARG A 92 -14.69 -6.42 2.18
C ARG A 92 -13.42 -5.86 2.83
N MET A 93 -13.44 -4.61 3.30
CA MET A 93 -12.30 -4.02 4.00
C MET A 93 -12.01 -4.75 5.33
N SER A 94 -13.07 -5.08 6.09
CA SER A 94 -12.92 -5.84 7.34
C SER A 94 -12.34 -7.23 7.11
N LEU A 95 -12.80 -7.93 6.07
CA LEU A 95 -12.28 -9.23 5.67
C LEU A 95 -10.79 -9.14 5.32
N GLY A 96 -10.40 -8.16 4.49
CA GLY A 96 -9.00 -7.91 4.14
C GLY A 96 -8.11 -7.69 5.37
N THR A 97 -8.51 -6.79 6.28
CA THR A 97 -7.75 -6.51 7.51
C THR A 97 -7.59 -7.75 8.40
N LYS A 98 -8.65 -8.53 8.58
CA LYS A 98 -8.60 -9.77 9.38
C LYS A 98 -7.71 -10.83 8.73
N THR A 99 -7.79 -10.98 7.41
CA THR A 99 -6.91 -11.85 6.65
C THR A 99 -5.44 -11.45 6.80
N HIS A 100 -5.10 -10.17 6.64
CA HIS A 100 -3.71 -9.71 6.80
C HIS A 100 -3.18 -9.99 8.22
N THR A 101 -4.02 -9.76 9.24
CA THR A 101 -3.67 -10.08 10.65
C THR A 101 -3.34 -11.57 10.82
N LYS A 102 -4.12 -12.46 10.19
CA LYS A 102 -3.91 -13.91 10.25
C LYS A 102 -2.68 -14.35 9.47
N VAL A 103 -2.43 -13.77 8.30
CA VAL A 103 -1.24 -14.05 7.49
C VAL A 103 0.03 -13.54 8.20
N GLU A 104 -0.03 -12.41 8.90
CA GLU A 104 1.06 -11.94 9.77
C GLU A 104 1.35 -12.95 10.90
N GLU A 105 0.31 -13.47 11.55
CA GLU A 105 0.43 -14.51 12.58
C GLU A 105 1.10 -15.78 12.02
N MET A 106 0.71 -16.20 10.81
CA MET A 106 1.35 -17.32 10.10
C MET A 106 2.81 -17.03 9.78
N LEU A 107 3.14 -15.83 9.28
CA LEU A 107 4.52 -15.46 8.96
C LEU A 107 5.42 -15.51 10.20
N LYS A 108 4.93 -15.09 11.37
CA LYS A 108 5.65 -15.19 12.65
C LYS A 108 5.87 -16.63 13.11
N LEU A 109 5.00 -17.56 12.72
CA LEU A 109 5.21 -19.00 12.96
C LEU A 109 6.27 -19.59 12.01
N GLY A 110 6.57 -18.92 10.89
CA GLY A 110 7.60 -19.34 9.94
C GLY A 110 7.32 -20.72 9.37
N HIS A 111 8.32 -21.61 9.40
CA HIS A 111 8.24 -22.94 8.76
C HIS A 111 7.68 -24.04 9.66
N HIS A 112 7.05 -23.69 10.79
CA HIS A 112 6.41 -24.66 11.67
C HIS A 112 5.07 -25.15 11.08
N GLU A 113 5.12 -25.99 10.04
CA GLU A 113 3.95 -26.47 9.29
C GLU A 113 2.83 -27.04 10.18
N SER A 114 3.15 -27.80 11.23
CA SER A 114 2.12 -28.32 12.15
C SER A 114 1.39 -27.20 12.90
N LYS A 115 2.10 -26.15 13.32
CA LYS A 115 1.49 -24.97 13.95
C LYS A 115 0.70 -24.13 12.95
N LEU A 116 1.19 -24.01 11.71
CA LEU A 116 0.47 -23.33 10.62
C LEU A 116 -0.85 -24.04 10.31
N ASN A 117 -0.83 -25.36 10.12
CA ASN A 117 -2.03 -26.16 9.88
C ASN A 117 -3.02 -26.05 11.05
N ASN A 118 -2.54 -26.18 12.29
CA ASN A 118 -3.39 -25.97 13.46
C ASN A 118 -4.02 -24.57 13.51
N LEU A 119 -3.28 -23.52 13.13
CA LEU A 119 -3.81 -22.15 13.07
C LEU A 119 -4.89 -22.01 11.98
N ILE A 120 -4.68 -22.61 10.81
CA ILE A 120 -5.63 -22.64 9.69
C ILE A 120 -6.90 -23.39 10.07
N ASP A 121 -6.77 -24.59 10.65
CA ASP A 121 -7.90 -25.47 10.97
C ASP A 121 -8.80 -24.89 12.08
N ASN A 122 -8.24 -24.09 12.98
CA ASN A 122 -8.97 -23.40 14.04
C ASN A 122 -9.66 -22.09 13.58
N GLU A 123 -9.41 -21.61 12.35
CA GLU A 123 -10.08 -20.42 11.83
C GLU A 123 -11.54 -20.73 11.45
N LYS A 124 -12.47 -20.05 12.13
CA LYS A 124 -13.91 -20.27 12.01
C LYS A 124 -14.48 -19.65 10.73
N ASN A 125 -13.92 -18.54 10.27
CA ASN A 125 -14.35 -17.89 9.05
C ASN A 125 -13.78 -18.62 7.82
N ALA A 126 -14.67 -19.20 7.01
CA ALA A 126 -14.28 -20.00 5.85
C ALA A 126 -13.45 -19.22 4.81
N ALA A 127 -13.80 -17.96 4.54
CA ALA A 127 -13.07 -17.13 3.59
C ALA A 127 -11.66 -16.81 4.08
N ILE A 128 -11.51 -16.42 5.36
CA ILE A 128 -10.19 -16.18 5.97
C ILE A 128 -9.35 -17.46 5.94
N ARG A 129 -9.93 -18.59 6.34
CA ARG A 129 -9.24 -19.89 6.31
C ARG A 129 -8.74 -20.25 4.92
N ASN A 130 -9.51 -19.96 3.87
CA ASN A 130 -9.07 -20.17 2.49
C ASN A 130 -7.90 -19.25 2.11
N PHE A 131 -7.98 -17.95 2.42
CA PHE A 131 -6.85 -17.05 2.18
C PHE A 131 -5.58 -17.46 2.95
N MET A 132 -5.73 -17.99 4.16
CA MET A 132 -4.60 -18.54 4.92
C MET A 132 -3.99 -19.76 4.21
N LYS A 133 -4.80 -20.71 3.73
CA LYS A 133 -4.32 -21.83 2.89
C LYS A 133 -3.59 -21.35 1.65
N SER A 134 -4.12 -20.30 1.00
CA SER A 134 -3.49 -19.67 -0.16
C SER A 134 -2.12 -19.07 0.15
N ALA A 135 -1.97 -18.44 1.32
CA ALA A 135 -0.71 -17.82 1.76
C ALA A 135 0.37 -18.83 2.18
N MET A 136 -0.04 -20.01 2.68
CA MET A 136 0.87 -20.98 3.32
C MET A 136 2.08 -21.36 2.46
N PRO A 137 1.95 -21.73 1.16
CA PRO A 137 3.11 -22.05 0.33
C PRO A 137 4.13 -20.90 0.24
N VAL A 138 3.65 -19.66 0.13
CA VAL A 138 4.52 -18.47 0.05
C VAL A 138 5.27 -18.25 1.36
N ILE A 139 4.61 -18.45 2.50
CA ILE A 139 5.24 -18.35 3.82
C ILE A 139 6.36 -19.37 4.00
N LEU A 140 6.17 -20.59 3.47
CA LEU A 140 7.20 -21.64 3.51
C LEU A 140 8.41 -21.32 2.62
N GLU A 141 8.24 -20.48 1.59
CA GLU A 141 9.34 -20.02 0.72
C GLU A 141 10.08 -18.78 1.26
N ILE A 142 9.49 -18.04 2.21
CA ILE A 142 10.15 -16.90 2.84
C ILE A 142 11.32 -17.40 3.68
N GLN A 143 12.51 -16.85 3.42
CA GLN A 143 13.73 -17.17 4.13
C GLN A 143 13.82 -16.38 5.44
N ASP A 144 14.34 -17.02 6.47
CA ASP A 144 14.55 -16.42 7.80
C ASP A 144 13.29 -15.66 8.32
N PRO A 145 12.09 -16.29 8.37
CA PRO A 145 10.85 -15.62 8.73
C PRO A 145 10.88 -14.96 10.12
N GLN A 146 11.73 -15.43 11.03
CA GLN A 146 11.99 -14.80 12.33
C GLN A 146 12.56 -13.37 12.24
N ASN A 147 13.17 -13.02 11.11
CA ASN A 147 13.72 -11.69 10.82
C ASN A 147 12.75 -10.82 10.01
N ALA A 148 11.54 -11.31 9.71
CA ALA A 148 10.54 -10.53 8.99
C ALA A 148 10.10 -9.30 9.80
N ILE A 149 10.04 -8.15 9.14
CA ILE A 149 9.56 -6.91 9.74
C ILE A 149 8.12 -6.72 9.30
N CYS A 150 7.17 -6.96 10.20
CA CYS A 150 5.75 -6.89 9.85
C CYS A 150 5.13 -5.55 10.29
N GLU A 151 4.24 -5.03 9.45
CA GLU A 151 3.22 -4.06 9.84
C GLU A 151 3.80 -2.75 10.45
N LYS A 152 4.95 -2.30 9.96
CA LYS A 152 5.57 -1.06 10.47
C LYS A 152 5.08 0.16 9.71
N LYS A 153 4.90 1.25 10.45
CA LYS A 153 4.70 2.57 9.86
C LYS A 153 6.02 3.05 9.30
N VAL A 154 5.96 3.60 8.10
CA VAL A 154 7.10 4.19 7.41
C VAL A 154 6.79 5.64 7.07
N ARG A 155 7.81 6.49 7.13
CA ARG A 155 7.72 7.90 6.76
C ARG A 155 8.95 8.22 5.94
N HIS A 156 8.76 8.80 4.77
CA HIS A 156 9.91 9.25 3.99
C HIS A 156 10.41 10.56 4.62
N PRO A 157 11.69 10.70 4.99
CA PRO A 157 12.17 11.85 5.76
C PRO A 157 12.00 13.19 5.00
N THR A 158 12.26 13.20 3.69
CA THR A 158 12.22 14.40 2.84
C THR A 158 10.94 14.53 2.01
N LEU A 159 10.55 13.50 1.24
CA LEU A 159 9.39 13.49 0.32
C LEU A 159 7.97 13.61 0.95
N ALA A 160 7.87 13.95 2.24
CA ALA A 160 6.64 14.35 2.92
C ALA A 160 5.44 13.39 2.83
N TYR A 161 5.63 12.09 2.59
CA TYR A 161 4.57 11.08 2.66
C TYR A 161 4.81 10.07 3.79
N GLN A 162 3.76 9.34 4.15
CA GLN A 162 3.85 8.22 5.08
C GLN A 162 3.03 7.02 4.62
N GLY A 163 3.23 5.89 5.28
CA GLY A 163 2.54 4.65 4.98
C GLY A 163 2.68 3.61 6.07
N ARG A 164 2.16 2.43 5.77
CA ARG A 164 2.39 1.21 6.51
C ARG A 164 2.43 0.09 5.48
N PHE A 165 3.51 -0.67 5.51
CA PHE A 165 3.69 -1.84 4.67
C PHE A 165 3.29 -3.08 5.43
N ASP A 166 2.94 -4.14 4.70
CA ASP A 166 2.54 -5.41 5.30
C ASP A 166 3.76 -6.14 5.87
N ALA A 167 4.81 -6.34 5.06
CA ALA A 167 6.06 -6.91 5.57
C ALA A 167 7.30 -6.48 4.78
N VAL A 168 8.47 -6.61 5.41
CA VAL A 168 9.77 -6.74 4.73
C VAL A 168 10.32 -8.12 5.05
N VAL A 169 10.65 -8.89 4.01
CA VAL A 169 11.03 -10.30 4.12
C VAL A 169 12.21 -10.62 3.22
N LYS A 170 12.92 -11.70 3.53
CA LYS A 170 13.93 -12.26 2.62
C LYS A 170 13.27 -13.35 1.77
N TYR A 171 13.39 -13.25 0.45
CA TYR A 171 12.78 -14.19 -0.50
C TYR A 171 13.69 -14.28 -1.72
N LYS A 172 14.03 -15.52 -2.11
CA LYS A 172 15.01 -15.82 -3.18
C LYS A 172 16.32 -15.04 -3.03
N ASP A 173 16.84 -14.99 -1.79
CA ASP A 173 18.06 -14.33 -1.34
C ASP A 173 18.06 -12.80 -1.34
N TYR A 174 16.96 -12.17 -1.74
CA TYR A 174 16.80 -10.71 -1.73
C TYR A 174 15.88 -10.23 -0.62
N TRP A 175 16.16 -9.04 -0.07
CA TRP A 175 15.25 -8.33 0.82
C TRP A 175 14.19 -7.60 0.01
N ASN A 176 12.93 -7.92 0.30
CA ASN A 176 11.77 -7.52 -0.45
C ASN A 176 10.77 -6.77 0.45
N ILE A 177 10.21 -5.68 -0.08
CA ILE A 177 9.00 -5.08 0.47
C ILE A 177 7.81 -5.91 -0.04
N LEU A 178 6.95 -6.35 0.87
CA LEU A 178 5.88 -7.29 0.56
C LEU A 178 4.53 -6.65 0.86
N ASP A 179 3.57 -6.93 -0.03
CA ASP A 179 2.17 -6.54 0.11
C ASP A 179 1.25 -7.75 -0.17
N TRP A 180 0.39 -8.08 0.80
CA TRP A 180 -0.63 -9.11 0.67
C TRP A 180 -1.89 -8.50 0.04
N LYS A 181 -2.54 -9.25 -0.85
CA LYS A 181 -3.82 -8.83 -1.46
C LYS A 181 -4.82 -9.96 -1.51
N THR A 182 -5.97 -9.77 -0.86
CA THR A 182 -7.11 -10.67 -1.01
C THR A 182 -7.76 -10.46 -2.37
N THR A 183 -7.86 -11.52 -3.16
CA THR A 183 -8.34 -11.49 -4.53
C THR A 183 -9.40 -12.58 -4.76
N PRO A 184 -10.47 -12.30 -5.53
CA PRO A 184 -11.41 -13.34 -5.94
C PRO A 184 -10.72 -14.51 -6.64
N ALA A 185 -11.25 -15.72 -6.49
CA ALA A 185 -10.66 -16.96 -7.02
C ALA A 185 -10.23 -16.90 -8.50
N ARG A 186 -11.04 -16.24 -9.36
CA ARG A 186 -10.77 -16.13 -10.81
C ARG A 186 -9.99 -14.89 -11.22
N SER A 187 -9.59 -14.04 -10.28
CA SER A 187 -8.77 -12.86 -10.60
C SER A 187 -7.30 -13.22 -10.51
N SER A 188 -6.54 -12.80 -11.51
CA SER A 188 -5.09 -12.99 -11.56
C SER A 188 -4.45 -11.68 -12.00
N PHE A 189 -3.38 -11.26 -11.33
CA PHE A 189 -2.59 -10.14 -11.86
C PHE A 189 -1.96 -10.53 -13.21
N SER A 190 -1.72 -11.80 -13.51
CA SER A 190 -1.21 -12.23 -14.82
C SER A 190 -2.23 -12.05 -15.95
N THR A 191 -3.52 -12.28 -15.68
CA THR A 191 -4.60 -11.96 -16.64
C THR A 191 -4.80 -10.45 -16.81
N GLN A 192 -4.26 -9.67 -15.87
CA GLN A 192 -4.32 -8.22 -15.80
C GLN A 192 -2.89 -7.67 -15.88
N ARG A 193 -2.25 -7.83 -17.06
CA ARG A 193 -0.88 -7.41 -17.43
C ARG A 193 -0.35 -6.14 -16.72
N GLU A 194 0.94 -5.86 -16.86
CA GLU A 194 1.63 -4.62 -16.40
C GLU A 194 0.82 -3.31 -16.58
N ASP A 195 -0.04 -3.23 -17.60
CA ASP A 195 -0.94 -2.12 -17.89
C ASP A 195 -2.22 -2.03 -17.03
N SER A 196 -2.47 -2.97 -16.12
CA SER A 196 -3.67 -2.94 -15.29
C SER A 196 -3.54 -1.91 -14.17
N LEU A 197 -4.56 -1.04 -14.06
CA LEU A 197 -4.60 0.02 -13.05
C LEU A 197 -4.37 -0.49 -11.61
N SER A 198 -4.76 -1.75 -11.33
CA SER A 198 -4.53 -2.38 -10.03
C SER A 198 -3.06 -2.75 -9.83
N TYR A 199 -2.42 -3.43 -10.79
CA TYR A 199 -1.00 -3.78 -10.70
C TYR A 199 -0.14 -2.53 -10.51
N THR A 200 -0.25 -1.56 -11.42
CA THR A 200 0.56 -0.34 -11.35
C THR A 200 0.36 0.42 -10.04
N SER A 201 -0.85 0.43 -9.48
CA SER A 201 -1.12 1.05 -8.18
C SER A 201 -0.40 0.35 -7.03
N TYR A 202 -0.28 -0.99 -7.06
CA TYR A 202 0.41 -1.75 -6.02
C TYR A 202 1.92 -1.62 -6.13
N VAL A 203 2.47 -1.68 -7.35
CA VAL A 203 3.90 -1.47 -7.57
C VAL A 203 4.32 -0.05 -7.12
N ARG A 204 3.53 0.98 -7.44
CA ARG A 204 3.75 2.36 -6.95
C ARG A 204 3.78 2.43 -5.43
N GLN A 205 2.90 1.70 -4.76
CA GLN A 205 2.88 1.64 -3.30
C GLN A 205 4.13 0.98 -2.74
N LEU A 206 4.53 -0.17 -3.30
CA LEU A 206 5.73 -0.90 -2.89
C LEU A 206 7.00 -0.08 -3.11
N ALA A 207 7.18 0.53 -4.30
CA ALA A 207 8.35 1.35 -4.64
C ALA A 207 8.58 2.49 -3.63
N ALA A 208 7.51 3.22 -3.31
CA ALA A 208 7.58 4.28 -2.32
C ALA A 208 7.77 3.76 -0.89
N TYR A 209 7.16 2.64 -0.51
CA TYR A 209 7.41 2.07 0.82
C TYR A 209 8.85 1.57 0.98
N ALA A 210 9.43 0.96 -0.05
CA ALA A 210 10.84 0.60 -0.08
C ALA A 210 11.74 1.85 0.04
N SER A 211 11.49 2.88 -0.77
CA SER A 211 12.23 4.15 -0.69
C SER A 211 12.16 4.77 0.71
N ALA A 212 10.96 4.90 1.29
CA ALA A 212 10.79 5.43 2.64
C ALA A 212 11.48 4.55 3.69
N PHE A 213 11.38 3.22 3.57
CA PHE A 213 12.03 2.28 4.48
C PHE A 213 13.55 2.41 4.43
N ASN A 214 14.13 2.55 3.23
CA ASN A 214 15.57 2.69 3.02
C ASN A 214 16.11 4.06 3.45
N HIS A 215 15.29 5.11 3.46
CA HIS A 215 15.72 6.44 3.90
C HIS A 215 15.58 6.65 5.41
N ASP A 216 14.72 5.89 6.07
CA ASP A 216 14.37 6.12 7.46
C ASP A 216 15.42 5.54 8.43
N VAL A 217 16.01 6.41 9.27
CA VAL A 217 17.05 6.06 10.26
C VAL A 217 16.56 5.06 11.30
N ARG A 218 15.24 4.97 11.54
CA ARG A 218 14.66 4.01 12.50
C ARG A 218 14.90 2.56 12.08
N PHE A 219 15.28 2.32 10.83
CA PHE A 219 15.62 1.00 10.31
C PHE A 219 17.12 0.89 9.97
N GLU A 220 18.01 1.70 10.57
CA GLU A 220 19.46 1.72 10.28
C GLU A 220 20.17 0.38 10.40
N ASN A 221 19.75 -0.47 11.33
CA ASN A 221 20.34 -1.78 11.56
C ASN A 221 19.73 -2.88 10.66
N LEU A 222 18.94 -2.50 9.65
CA LEU A 222 18.24 -3.41 8.76
C LEU A 222 18.75 -3.27 7.31
N PRO A 223 18.81 -4.37 6.54
CA PRO A 223 19.24 -4.36 5.15
C PRO A 223 18.38 -3.45 4.27
N PHE A 224 18.96 -2.90 3.21
CA PHE A 224 18.19 -2.18 2.21
C PHE A 224 17.28 -3.13 1.42
N VAL A 225 16.08 -2.63 1.13
CA VAL A 225 15.09 -3.31 0.31
C VAL A 225 15.15 -2.75 -1.10
N LYS A 226 15.51 -3.59 -2.06
CA LYS A 226 15.68 -3.20 -3.46
C LYS A 226 14.58 -3.73 -4.37
N GLN A 227 13.85 -4.74 -3.92
CA GLN A 227 12.86 -5.45 -4.70
C GLN A 227 11.51 -5.47 -3.97
N GLY A 228 10.45 -5.78 -4.71
CA GLY A 228 9.10 -5.88 -4.19
C GLY A 228 8.49 -7.25 -4.45
N ILE A 229 7.56 -7.65 -3.60
CA ILE A 229 6.73 -8.84 -3.82
C ILE A 229 5.27 -8.47 -3.59
N LEU A 230 4.46 -8.68 -4.61
CA LEU A 230 3.01 -8.61 -4.52
C LEU A 230 2.45 -10.03 -4.46
N VAL A 231 1.68 -10.34 -3.42
CA VAL A 231 1.10 -11.68 -3.22
C VAL A 231 -0.42 -11.64 -3.31
N SER A 232 -0.96 -12.32 -4.33
CA SER A 232 -2.39 -12.47 -4.57
C SER A 232 -2.94 -13.69 -3.84
N LEU A 233 -3.56 -13.48 -2.69
CA LEU A 233 -4.23 -14.52 -1.91
C LEU A 233 -5.59 -14.84 -2.56
N LYS A 234 -5.85 -16.13 -2.80
CA LYS A 234 -7.04 -16.62 -3.50
C LYS A 234 -8.14 -17.03 -2.53
N GLU A 235 -9.34 -16.56 -2.81
CA GLU A 235 -10.53 -16.75 -1.96
C GLU A 235 -11.00 -18.22 -1.86
N ASP A 236 -10.64 -19.04 -2.84
CA ASP A 236 -10.95 -20.49 -2.86
C ASP A 236 -9.88 -21.34 -2.15
N GLY A 237 -8.78 -20.74 -1.70
CA GLY A 237 -7.68 -21.43 -1.03
C GLY A 237 -6.68 -22.10 -1.97
N SER A 238 -6.80 -21.88 -3.28
CA SER A 238 -5.73 -22.22 -4.22
C SER A 238 -4.43 -21.46 -3.87
N PRO A 239 -3.24 -22.00 -4.23
CA PRO A 239 -1.98 -21.34 -3.93
C PRO A 239 -1.94 -19.89 -4.39
N ALA A 240 -1.41 -19.00 -3.55
CA ALA A 240 -1.28 -17.60 -3.89
C ALA A 240 -0.36 -17.40 -5.10
N GLU A 241 -0.67 -16.40 -5.92
CA GLU A 241 0.25 -15.99 -6.99
C GLU A 241 1.24 -14.96 -6.43
N VAL A 242 2.51 -15.12 -6.78
CA VAL A 242 3.60 -14.25 -6.33
C VAL A 242 4.18 -13.51 -7.52
N TYR A 243 4.16 -12.18 -7.46
CA TYR A 243 4.72 -11.29 -8.48
C TYR A 243 5.93 -10.59 -7.88
N GLN A 244 7.10 -10.91 -8.40
CA GLN A 244 8.35 -10.27 -8.02
C GLN A 244 8.58 -9.06 -8.88
N ILE A 245 8.87 -7.94 -8.23
CA ILE A 245 9.15 -6.65 -8.85
C ILE A 245 10.65 -6.43 -8.72
N SER A 246 11.30 -6.33 -9.87
CA SER A 246 12.76 -6.18 -9.96
C SER A 246 13.23 -4.82 -9.40
N GLU A 247 14.53 -4.72 -9.08
CA GLU A 247 15.13 -3.45 -8.66
C GLU A 247 14.94 -2.35 -9.71
N ASP A 248 15.14 -2.67 -10.99
CA ASP A 248 14.95 -1.71 -12.09
C ASP A 248 13.49 -1.22 -12.20
N GLU A 249 12.52 -2.11 -12.00
CA GLU A 249 11.10 -1.73 -12.02
C GLU A 249 10.72 -0.90 -10.78
N MET A 250 11.25 -1.24 -9.60
CA MET A 250 11.08 -0.43 -8.39
C MET A 250 11.64 0.98 -8.56
N MET A 251 12.81 1.12 -9.20
CA MET A 251 13.45 2.41 -9.47
C MET A 251 12.63 3.25 -10.46
N ARG A 252 12.27 2.70 -11.63
CA ARG A 252 11.42 3.40 -12.61
C ARG A 252 10.07 3.80 -12.02
N THR A 253 9.46 2.91 -11.25
CA THR A 253 8.18 3.21 -10.60
C THR A 253 8.32 4.33 -9.56
N LEU A 254 9.43 4.40 -8.83
CA LEU A 254 9.67 5.47 -7.86
C LEU A 254 9.76 6.85 -8.52
N GLU A 255 10.34 6.95 -9.71
CA GLU A 255 10.37 8.19 -10.51
C GLU A 255 8.92 8.65 -10.80
N GLU A 256 8.07 7.76 -11.31
CA GLU A 256 6.65 8.06 -11.53
C GLU A 256 5.92 8.48 -10.25
N VAL A 257 6.18 7.81 -9.13
CA VAL A 257 5.58 8.16 -7.84
C VAL A 257 6.04 9.56 -7.41
N THR A 258 7.27 9.94 -7.70
CA THR A 258 7.84 11.23 -7.33
C THR A 258 7.20 12.37 -8.13
N GLU A 259 6.98 12.19 -9.43
CA GLU A 259 6.19 13.12 -10.25
C GLU A 259 4.78 13.30 -9.69
N LYS A 260 4.15 12.18 -9.30
CA LYS A 260 2.82 12.13 -8.71
C LYS A 260 2.75 12.83 -7.34
N LEU A 261 3.77 12.67 -6.50
CA LEU A 261 3.91 13.39 -5.24
C LEU A 261 4.06 14.90 -5.49
N ASN A 262 4.87 15.31 -6.47
CA ASN A 262 5.02 16.71 -6.84
C ASN A 262 3.69 17.32 -7.33
N GLU A 263 2.96 16.62 -8.20
CA GLU A 263 1.64 17.03 -8.68
C GLU A 263 0.65 17.25 -7.52
N PHE A 264 0.62 16.31 -6.57
CA PHE A 264 -0.20 16.41 -5.36
C PHE A 264 0.16 17.64 -4.53
N TRP A 265 1.45 17.83 -4.24
CA TRP A 265 1.92 18.94 -3.42
C TRP A 265 1.72 20.30 -4.09
N CYS A 266 1.86 20.39 -5.41
CA CYS A 266 1.47 21.57 -6.18
C CYS A 266 -0.01 21.91 -5.97
N LYS A 267 -0.91 20.95 -6.19
CA LYS A 267 -2.36 21.13 -5.99
C LYS A 267 -2.72 21.57 -4.57
N VAL A 268 -2.11 20.94 -3.56
CA VAL A 268 -2.38 21.25 -2.15
C VAL A 268 -1.85 22.64 -1.76
N THR A 269 -0.67 23.01 -2.26
CA THR A 269 -0.01 24.27 -1.93
C THR A 269 -0.72 25.45 -2.61
N SER A 270 -1.13 25.32 -3.87
CA SER A 270 -1.89 26.35 -4.60
C SER A 270 -3.31 26.55 -4.07
N ALA A 271 -3.88 25.57 -3.37
CA ALA A 271 -5.21 25.69 -2.78
C ALA A 271 -5.18 26.52 -1.49
N ASN A 272 -5.73 27.73 -1.53
CA ASN A 272 -5.85 28.62 -0.36
C ASN A 272 -6.88 28.14 0.69
N GLN A 273 -7.66 27.11 0.38
CA GLN A 273 -8.74 26.60 1.22
C GLN A 273 -8.22 25.60 2.27
N VAL A 274 -8.87 25.57 3.43
CA VAL A 274 -8.62 24.56 4.48
C VAL A 274 -9.16 23.18 4.04
N ASN A 275 -10.27 23.16 3.33
CA ASN A 275 -10.84 21.93 2.75
C ASN A 275 -10.57 21.93 1.25
N ILE A 276 -9.79 20.95 0.79
CA ILE A 276 -9.39 20.82 -0.61
C ILE A 276 -10.10 19.59 -1.17
N ASP A 277 -10.88 19.77 -2.24
CA ASP A 277 -11.64 18.69 -2.86
C ASP A 277 -10.95 18.20 -4.13
N LEU A 278 -10.26 17.07 -4.02
CA LEU A 278 -9.61 16.34 -5.11
C LEU A 278 -10.38 15.05 -5.48
N ALA A 279 -11.59 14.85 -4.96
CA ALA A 279 -12.40 13.69 -5.33
C ALA A 279 -12.96 13.85 -6.74
N TYR A 280 -12.94 12.76 -7.50
CA TYR A 280 -13.46 12.73 -8.87
C TYR A 280 -14.96 13.02 -8.92
N LYS A 281 -15.32 13.94 -9.81
CA LYS A 281 -16.70 14.30 -10.16
C LYS A 281 -16.88 14.05 -11.65
N PRO A 282 -17.97 13.40 -12.08
CA PRO A 282 -18.26 13.33 -13.51
C PRO A 282 -18.44 14.75 -14.06
N PRO A 283 -18.15 14.99 -15.35
CA PRO A 283 -18.55 16.23 -16.00
C PRO A 283 -20.07 16.44 -15.88
N LYS A 284 -20.49 17.71 -15.78
CA LYS A 284 -21.90 18.09 -15.78
C LYS A 284 -22.55 17.83 -17.14
#